data_AF-A0A159Z444-F1
#
_entry.id   AF-A0A159Z444-F1
#
_cell.length_a   1.000
_cell.length_b   1.000
_cell.length_c   1.000
_cell.angle_alpha   90.00
_cell.angle_beta   90.00
_cell.angle_gamma   90.00
#
_symmetry.space_group_name_H-M   'P 1'
#
loop_
_entity.id
_entity.type
_entity.pdbx_description
1 polymer ?
#
loop_
_entity_poly.entity_id
_entity_poly.type
_entity_poly.pdbx_seq_one_letter_code
_entity_poly.pdbx_strand_id
1 'polypeptide(L)'
;MQHAIGHSYTYFPNAKLLNDSGSKFNAWMDQKLFFIADEIRTDEKRDMVEVLKPIISETQLEIQGKGTNQVQSDNPGNWMFFSNHKDAIPVNDSSRRFATFYSPIQSYSDLEARQMDDSYFRWLFDWLGVGTHRTGLKIVANYLLDYPIERGAIPMRARARQVTRKRSG
;
A
#
# COMPACT_ATOMS: atom_id res chain seq x y z
N MET A 1 7.57 3.04 -6.52
CA MET A 1 6.23 3.07 -7.16
C MET A 1 5.90 4.44 -7.76
N GLN A 2 5.86 5.53 -6.98
CA GLN A 2 5.52 6.87 -7.53
C GLN A 2 6.38 7.28 -8.75
N HIS A 3 7.69 6.97 -8.76
CA HIS A 3 8.54 7.25 -9.92
C HIS A 3 8.09 6.55 -11.21
N ALA A 4 7.59 5.31 -11.09
CA ALA A 4 7.15 4.52 -12.24
C ALA A 4 5.73 4.88 -12.69
N ILE A 5 4.83 5.15 -11.74
CA ILE A 5 3.41 5.46 -12.02
C ILE A 5 3.22 6.94 -12.37
N GLY A 6 4.01 7.83 -11.78
CA GLY A 6 3.89 9.27 -11.93
C GLY A 6 3.15 9.93 -10.75
N HIS A 7 3.56 11.17 -10.45
CA HIS A 7 3.01 11.94 -9.34
C HIS A 7 1.51 12.23 -9.52
N SER A 8 1.06 12.54 -10.74
CA SER A 8 -0.34 12.87 -11.04
C SER A 8 -1.31 11.72 -10.76
N TYR A 9 -0.83 10.48 -10.76
CA TYR A 9 -1.63 9.27 -10.59
C TYR A 9 -1.44 8.59 -9.23
N THR A 10 -0.55 9.13 -8.38
CA THR A 10 -0.27 8.61 -7.05
C THR A 10 -0.77 9.59 -5.99
N TYR A 11 -1.42 9.11 -4.94
CA TYR A 11 -1.86 9.95 -3.82
C TYR A 11 -1.51 9.36 -2.46
N PHE A 12 -1.23 10.24 -1.50
CA PHE A 12 -0.84 9.87 -0.13
C PHE A 12 -1.89 10.42 0.83
N PRO A 13 -3.00 9.69 1.07
CA PRO A 13 -4.01 10.15 2.01
C PRO A 13 -3.46 10.14 3.44
N ASN A 14 -3.76 11.17 4.21
CA ASN A 14 -3.52 11.13 5.65
C ASN A 14 -4.62 10.27 6.34
N ALA A 15 -4.31 9.73 7.53
CA ALA A 15 -5.26 8.88 8.26
C ALA A 15 -6.59 9.58 8.55
N LYS A 16 -6.55 10.89 8.85
CA LYS A 16 -7.75 11.69 9.13
C LYS A 16 -8.71 11.80 7.93
N LEU A 17 -8.18 11.92 6.70
CA LEU A 17 -8.98 11.94 5.47
C LEU A 17 -9.72 10.61 5.29
N LEU A 18 -9.10 9.50 5.69
CA LEU A 18 -9.74 8.17 5.62
C LEU A 18 -10.83 8.00 6.69
N ASN A 19 -10.65 8.57 7.89
CA ASN A 19 -11.55 8.38 9.03
C ASN A 19 -12.75 9.35 9.03
N ASP A 20 -12.53 10.64 8.78
CA ASP A 20 -13.58 11.66 8.93
C ASP A 20 -14.32 11.98 7.62
N SER A 21 -13.67 11.78 6.46
CA SER A 21 -14.03 12.47 5.20
C SER A 21 -14.04 11.61 3.94
N GLY A 22 -13.57 10.37 4.00
CA GLY A 22 -13.46 9.49 2.83
C GLY A 22 -14.79 9.26 2.12
N SER A 23 -15.91 9.42 2.82
CA SER A 23 -17.27 9.30 2.26
C SER A 23 -17.92 10.61 1.81
N LYS A 24 -17.44 11.78 2.25
CA LYS A 24 -18.08 13.08 1.96
C LYS A 24 -17.33 13.93 0.95
N PHE A 25 -15.99 13.92 0.96
CA PHE A 25 -15.17 14.69 0.01
C PHE A 25 -13.99 13.84 -0.46
N ASN A 26 -14.18 13.17 -1.59
CA ASN A 26 -13.28 12.17 -2.14
C ASN A 26 -12.81 12.47 -3.57
N ALA A 27 -12.97 13.72 -4.03
CA ALA A 27 -12.43 14.17 -5.33
C ALA A 27 -10.93 13.94 -5.53
N TRP A 28 -10.16 13.78 -4.45
CA TRP A 28 -8.74 13.41 -4.51
C TRP A 28 -8.50 11.98 -5.02
N MET A 29 -9.52 11.12 -5.00
CA MET A 29 -9.46 9.74 -5.50
C MET A 29 -9.62 9.67 -7.01
N ASP A 30 -10.22 10.70 -7.62
CA ASP A 30 -10.54 10.70 -9.03
C ASP A 30 -9.27 10.59 -9.89
N GLN A 31 -9.33 9.71 -10.90
CA GLN A 31 -8.25 9.44 -11.85
C GLN A 31 -6.91 9.06 -11.20
N LYS A 32 -6.91 8.44 -10.02
CA LYS A 32 -5.70 7.92 -9.36
C LYS A 32 -5.57 6.41 -9.58
N LEU A 33 -4.33 5.98 -9.86
CA LEU A 33 -3.99 4.57 -10.06
C LEU A 33 -3.45 3.93 -8.77
N PHE A 34 -2.84 4.72 -7.88
CA PHE A 34 -2.15 4.19 -6.71
C PHE A 34 -2.26 5.09 -5.48
N PHE A 35 -2.53 4.48 -4.34
CA PHE A 35 -2.66 5.14 -3.05
C PHE A 35 -1.69 4.53 -2.04
N ILE A 36 -0.99 5.39 -1.29
CA ILE A 36 -0.05 4.98 -0.23
C ILE A 36 -0.51 5.62 1.07
N ALA A 37 -0.97 4.79 2.01
CA ALA A 37 -1.41 5.23 3.32
C ALA A 37 -0.43 4.75 4.40
N ASP A 38 0.20 5.71 5.08
CA ASP A 38 1.11 5.46 6.19
C ASP A 38 0.40 5.55 7.55
N GLU A 39 0.93 4.83 8.53
CA GLU A 39 0.61 4.99 9.96
C GLU A 39 -0.87 4.76 10.32
N ILE A 40 -1.43 3.60 9.93
CA ILE A 40 -2.75 3.17 10.42
C ILE A 40 -2.68 2.89 11.94
N ARG A 41 -3.17 3.84 12.76
CA ARG A 41 -3.23 3.75 14.23
C ARG A 41 -4.33 2.82 14.71
N THR A 42 -4.12 2.21 15.89
CA THR A 42 -4.88 1.13 16.53
C THR A 42 -6.31 1.44 16.94
N ASP A 43 -6.59 2.68 17.29
CA ASP A 43 -7.85 3.15 17.86
C ASP A 43 -9.00 3.22 16.84
N GLU A 44 -8.71 3.47 15.56
CA GLU A 44 -9.71 3.78 14.52
C GLU A 44 -9.75 2.74 13.38
N LYS A 45 -9.07 1.60 13.54
CA LYS A 45 -8.85 0.59 12.48
C LYS A 45 -10.12 -0.02 11.91
N ARG A 46 -11.12 -0.29 12.74
CA ARG A 46 -12.34 -1.01 12.31
C ARG A 46 -13.17 -0.12 11.39
N ASP A 47 -13.41 1.11 11.81
CA ASP A 47 -14.24 2.06 11.06
C ASP A 47 -13.56 2.43 9.74
N MET A 48 -12.25 2.66 9.74
CA MET A 48 -11.48 2.87 8.52
C MET A 48 -11.59 1.68 7.55
N VAL A 49 -11.47 0.45 8.04
CA VAL A 49 -11.55 -0.74 7.18
C VAL A 49 -12.93 -0.88 6.56
N GLU A 50 -14.01 -0.60 7.30
CA GLU A 50 -15.35 -0.60 6.71
C GLU A 50 -15.50 0.46 5.60
N VAL A 51 -14.93 1.67 5.79
CA VAL A 51 -14.90 2.71 4.75
C VAL A 51 -14.08 2.29 3.53
N LEU A 52 -12.95 1.61 3.73
CA LEU A 52 -12.06 1.18 2.66
C LEU A 52 -12.60 0.00 1.85
N LYS A 53 -13.45 -0.86 2.41
CA LYS A 53 -13.97 -2.05 1.72
C LYS A 53 -14.60 -1.76 0.35
N PRO A 54 -15.58 -0.83 0.23
CA PRO A 54 -16.14 -0.48 -1.07
C PRO A 54 -15.09 0.21 -1.95
N ILE A 55 -14.31 1.14 -1.39
CA ILE A 55 -13.25 1.87 -2.12
C ILE A 55 -12.24 0.95 -2.81
N ILE A 56 -11.86 -0.17 -2.19
CA ILE A 56 -10.87 -1.10 -2.75
C ILE A 56 -11.52 -2.10 -3.74
N SER A 57 -12.84 -2.32 -3.67
CA SER A 57 -13.51 -3.40 -4.40
C SER A 57 -14.39 -2.95 -5.56
N GLU A 58 -14.94 -1.75 -5.48
CA GLU A 58 -15.88 -1.24 -6.49
C GLU A 58 -15.11 -0.67 -7.68
N THR A 59 -15.60 -0.96 -8.89
CA THR A 59 -15.02 -0.46 -10.14
C THR A 59 -15.34 1.00 -10.41
N GLN A 60 -16.34 1.55 -9.72
CA GLN A 60 -16.78 2.93 -9.84
C GLN A 60 -17.08 3.50 -8.45
N LEU A 61 -16.81 4.78 -8.26
CA LEU A 61 -17.06 5.50 -7.02
C LEU A 61 -17.86 6.76 -7.31
N GLU A 62 -18.71 7.12 -6.34
CA GLU A 62 -19.35 8.41 -6.32
C GLU A 62 -18.35 9.44 -5.79
N ILE A 63 -17.96 10.36 -6.66
CA ILE A 63 -16.98 11.40 -6.39
C ILE A 63 -17.69 12.69 -6.03
N GLN A 64 -17.39 13.22 -4.84
CA GLN A 64 -17.89 14.49 -4.33
C GLN A 64 -16.73 15.45 -4.05
N GLY A 65 -16.75 16.59 -4.72
CA GLY A 65 -15.89 17.73 -4.44
C GLY A 65 -16.54 18.73 -3.48
N LYS A 66 -15.73 19.60 -2.88
CA LYS A 66 -16.24 20.63 -1.97
C LYS A 66 -17.02 21.69 -2.77
N GLY A 67 -18.33 21.77 -2.52
CA GLY A 67 -19.20 22.73 -3.21
C GLY A 67 -19.53 22.36 -4.66
N THR A 68 -19.29 21.12 -5.07
CA THR A 68 -19.62 20.61 -6.41
C THR A 68 -20.64 19.48 -6.32
N ASN A 69 -21.31 19.20 -7.44
CA ASN A 69 -22.21 18.06 -7.55
C ASN A 69 -21.43 16.74 -7.46
N GLN A 70 -22.13 15.69 -7.03
CA GLN A 70 -21.64 14.33 -7.08
C GLN A 70 -21.65 13.82 -8.52
N VAL A 71 -20.60 13.10 -8.90
CA VAL A 71 -20.48 12.43 -10.19
C VAL A 71 -20.00 11.01 -9.98
N GLN A 72 -20.49 10.05 -10.76
CA GLN A 72 -19.84 8.74 -10.81
C GLN A 72 -18.58 8.83 -11.65
N SER A 73 -17.50 8.24 -11.15
CA SER A 73 -16.23 8.10 -11.86
C SER A 73 -15.68 6.69 -11.71
N ASP A 74 -14.86 6.27 -12.67
CA ASP A 74 -14.17 4.99 -12.63
C ASP A 74 -13.10 4.97 -11.53
N ASN A 75 -12.94 3.82 -10.89
CA ASN A 75 -11.98 3.61 -9.80
C ASN A 75 -10.94 2.55 -10.18
N PRO A 76 -9.84 2.95 -10.85
CA PRO A 76 -8.72 2.06 -11.15
C PRO A 76 -7.72 1.93 -9.98
N GLY A 77 -8.05 2.49 -8.81
CA GLY A 77 -7.14 2.70 -7.70
C GLY A 77 -6.70 1.42 -6.98
N ASN A 78 -5.39 1.27 -6.80
CA ASN A 78 -4.79 0.21 -5.97
C ASN A 78 -4.18 0.81 -4.69
N TRP A 79 -4.20 0.05 -3.59
CA TRP A 79 -3.84 0.57 -2.27
C TRP A 79 -2.66 -0.17 -1.66
N MET A 80 -1.74 0.59 -1.06
CA MET A 80 -0.65 0.09 -0.23
C MET A 80 -0.70 0.76 1.14
N PHE A 81 -0.61 -0.06 2.18
CA PHE A 81 -0.71 0.38 3.58
C PHE A 81 0.56 0.03 4.34
N PHE A 82 1.07 0.98 5.13
CA PHE A 82 2.18 0.76 6.05
C PHE A 82 1.73 0.93 7.50
N SER A 83 2.18 0.02 8.37
CA SER A 83 1.87 0.05 9.80
C SER A 83 2.98 -0.62 10.60
N ASN A 84 3.31 -0.01 11.75
CA ASN A 84 4.21 -0.60 12.73
C ASN A 84 3.51 -1.61 13.65
N HIS A 85 2.18 -1.65 13.62
CA HIS A 85 1.38 -2.58 14.40
C HIS A 85 1.04 -3.84 13.60
N LYS A 86 1.25 -5.02 14.19
CA LYS A 86 0.97 -6.31 13.52
C LYS A 86 -0.52 -6.60 13.33
N ASP A 87 -1.37 -5.94 14.09
CA ASP A 87 -2.83 -6.01 14.02
C ASP A 87 -3.42 -4.80 13.27
N ALA A 88 -2.67 -4.22 12.31
CA ALA A 88 -3.00 -3.00 11.57
C ALA A 88 -4.40 -3.01 10.95
N ILE A 89 -4.78 -4.14 10.37
CA ILE A 89 -5.99 -4.32 9.61
C ILE A 89 -6.63 -5.62 10.13
N PRO A 90 -7.83 -5.58 10.74
CA PRO A 90 -8.56 -6.77 11.12
C PRO A 90 -8.98 -7.53 9.86
N VAL A 91 -8.16 -8.52 9.47
CA VAL A 91 -8.45 -9.47 8.41
C VAL A 91 -9.07 -10.72 9.00
N ASN A 92 -10.18 -11.19 8.41
CA ASN A 92 -10.76 -12.49 8.69
C ASN A 92 -10.45 -13.46 7.53
N ASP A 93 -10.64 -14.76 7.74
CA ASP A 93 -10.31 -15.81 6.74
C ASP A 93 -11.08 -15.65 5.41
N SER A 94 -12.16 -14.87 5.39
CA SER A 94 -12.93 -14.55 4.19
C SER A 94 -12.55 -13.21 3.53
N SER A 95 -11.65 -12.44 4.13
CA SER A 95 -11.24 -11.14 3.59
C SER A 95 -10.29 -11.33 2.41
N ARG A 96 -10.79 -11.05 1.21
CA ARG A 96 -10.06 -11.12 -0.07
C ARG A 96 -9.45 -9.79 -0.53
N ARG A 97 -9.60 -8.73 0.26
CA ARG A 97 -9.29 -7.33 -0.11
C ARG A 97 -7.89 -6.88 0.30
N PHE A 98 -7.27 -7.60 1.23
CA PHE A 98 -5.96 -7.25 1.79
C PHE A 98 -5.00 -8.44 1.66
N ALA A 99 -3.78 -8.15 1.22
CA ALA A 99 -2.65 -9.06 1.29
C ALA A 99 -1.64 -8.50 2.29
N THR A 100 -1.56 -9.11 3.48
CA THR A 100 -0.67 -8.64 4.55
C THR A 100 0.70 -9.29 4.44
N PHE A 101 1.73 -8.46 4.35
CA PHE A 101 3.13 -8.89 4.35
C PHE A 101 3.81 -8.43 5.64
N TYR A 102 4.61 -9.31 6.25
CA TYR A 102 5.45 -8.97 7.38
C TYR A 102 6.91 -9.00 6.94
N SER A 103 7.64 -7.94 7.27
CA SER A 103 9.09 -7.92 7.07
C SER A 103 9.75 -8.93 8.03
N PRO A 104 10.74 -9.72 7.58
CA PRO A 104 11.56 -10.52 8.49
C PRO A 104 12.47 -9.66 9.38
N ILE A 105 12.63 -8.37 9.04
CA ILE A 105 13.34 -7.37 9.84
C ILE A 105 12.31 -6.74 10.78
N GLN A 106 12.47 -6.95 12.08
CA GLN A 106 11.51 -6.49 13.11
C GLN A 106 12.19 -5.67 14.21
N SER A 107 13.52 -5.59 14.19
CA SER A 107 14.32 -4.93 15.22
C SER A 107 15.61 -4.35 14.62
N TYR A 108 16.31 -3.53 15.39
CA TYR A 108 17.62 -3.02 14.99
C TYR A 108 18.68 -4.13 14.91
N SER A 109 18.66 -5.11 15.82
CA SER A 109 19.58 -6.25 15.77
C SER A 109 19.36 -7.13 14.52
N ASP A 110 18.14 -7.18 13.98
CA ASP A 110 17.86 -7.84 12.70
C ASP A 110 18.55 -7.15 11.50
N LEU A 111 18.70 -5.82 11.56
CA LEU A 111 19.41 -5.02 10.56
C LEU A 111 20.91 -5.30 10.65
N GLU A 112 21.48 -5.26 11.87
CA GLU A 112 22.89 -5.55 12.11
C GLU A 112 23.27 -6.96 11.65
N ALA A 113 22.46 -7.96 11.98
CA ALA A 113 22.68 -9.35 11.57
C ALA A 113 22.68 -9.52 10.03
N ARG A 114 22.06 -8.59 9.30
CA ARG A 114 22.00 -8.57 7.83
C ARG A 114 22.95 -7.56 7.19
N GLN A 115 23.78 -6.87 7.98
CA GLN A 115 24.67 -5.80 7.52
C GLN A 115 23.93 -4.68 6.78
N MET A 116 22.67 -4.43 7.16
CA MET A 116 21.85 -3.34 6.62
C MET A 116 22.00 -2.11 7.53
N ASP A 117 23.23 -1.63 7.63
CA ASP A 117 23.57 -0.46 8.43
C ASP A 117 23.25 0.86 7.70
N ASP A 118 23.53 1.97 8.36
CA ASP A 118 23.38 3.30 7.77
C ASP A 118 24.12 3.45 6.43
N SER A 119 25.33 2.88 6.31
CA SER A 119 26.16 2.97 5.11
C SER A 119 25.49 2.27 3.93
N TYR A 120 24.94 1.08 4.18
CA TYR A 120 24.15 0.32 3.21
C TYR A 120 22.96 1.15 2.70
N PHE A 121 22.16 1.73 3.62
CA PHE A 121 20.98 2.50 3.21
C PHE A 121 21.35 3.79 2.49
N ARG A 122 22.37 4.53 2.95
CA ARG A 122 22.86 5.73 2.25
C ARG A 122 23.29 5.40 0.83
N TRP A 123 24.06 4.33 0.65
CA TRP A 123 24.46 3.87 -0.68
C TRP A 123 23.25 3.47 -1.53
N LEU A 124 22.29 2.72 -0.97
CA LEU A 124 21.09 2.29 -1.68
C LEU A 124 20.25 3.48 -2.16
N PHE A 125 19.98 4.45 -1.28
CA PHE A 125 19.21 5.64 -1.64
C PHE A 125 19.94 6.54 -2.65
N ASP A 126 21.26 6.67 -2.51
CA ASP A 126 22.11 7.37 -3.47
C ASP A 126 22.07 6.66 -4.84
N TRP A 127 22.17 5.34 -4.89
CA TRP A 127 22.04 4.57 -6.13
C TRP A 127 20.66 4.71 -6.78
N LEU A 128 19.58 4.64 -5.98
CA LEU A 128 18.21 4.85 -6.45
C LEU A 128 18.07 6.21 -7.13
N GLY A 129 18.75 7.23 -6.60
CA GLY A 129 18.84 8.54 -7.24
C GLY A 129 17.62 9.43 -7.00
N VAL A 130 16.96 9.30 -5.84
CA VAL A 130 15.83 10.18 -5.49
C VAL A 130 16.33 11.63 -5.48
N GLY A 131 15.83 12.46 -6.40
CA GLY A 131 16.24 13.87 -6.50
C GLY A 131 17.63 14.10 -7.13
N THR A 132 18.24 13.09 -7.75
CA THR A 132 19.52 13.23 -8.46
C THR A 132 19.39 12.75 -9.92
N HIS A 133 20.45 12.90 -10.73
CA HIS A 133 20.47 12.43 -12.12
C HIS A 133 20.80 10.92 -12.26
N ARG A 134 20.86 10.18 -11.16
CA ARG A 134 21.18 8.75 -11.19
C ARG A 134 20.01 7.91 -11.73
N THR A 135 20.33 6.70 -12.18
CA THR A 135 19.44 5.89 -13.01
C THR A 135 18.76 4.74 -12.26
N GLY A 136 19.04 4.51 -10.97
CA GLY A 136 18.51 3.37 -10.22
C GLY A 136 16.99 3.26 -10.28
N LEU A 137 16.27 4.36 -10.01
CA LEU A 137 14.81 4.39 -10.15
C LEU A 137 14.32 4.14 -11.58
N LYS A 138 15.08 4.56 -12.61
CA LYS A 138 14.75 4.29 -14.02
C LYS A 138 14.90 2.81 -14.35
N ILE A 139 15.95 2.17 -13.85
CA ILE A 139 16.19 0.73 -14.01
C ILE A 139 15.04 -0.06 -13.36
N VAL A 140 14.67 0.30 -12.12
CA VAL A 140 13.54 -0.33 -11.41
C VAL A 140 12.23 -0.13 -12.18
N ALA A 141 11.96 1.09 -12.66
CA ALA A 141 10.77 1.36 -13.45
C ALA A 141 10.75 0.53 -14.75
N ASN A 142 11.86 0.46 -15.48
CA ASN A 142 11.97 -0.35 -16.69
C ASN A 142 11.70 -1.83 -16.39
N TYR A 143 12.32 -2.37 -15.34
CA TYR A 143 12.08 -3.75 -14.92
C TYR A 143 10.59 -4.00 -14.63
N LEU A 144 9.93 -3.11 -13.89
CA LEU A 144 8.50 -3.27 -13.56
C LEU A 144 7.59 -3.16 -14.78
N LEU A 145 7.94 -2.34 -15.78
CA LEU A 145 7.19 -2.21 -17.03
C LEU A 145 7.31 -3.45 -17.92
N ASP A 146 8.49 -4.07 -17.91
CA ASP A 146 8.79 -5.24 -18.74
C ASP A 146 8.54 -6.57 -18.03
N TYR A 147 8.25 -6.54 -16.72
CA TYR A 147 8.07 -7.76 -15.92
C TYR A 147 6.83 -8.54 -16.37
N PRO A 148 6.97 -9.78 -16.86
CA PRO A 148 5.84 -10.56 -17.35
C PRO A 148 4.94 -10.97 -16.18
N ILE A 149 3.66 -10.58 -16.25
CA ILE A 149 2.64 -11.04 -15.32
C ILE A 149 1.85 -12.15 -16.01
N GLU A 150 2.18 -13.40 -15.69
CA GLU A 150 1.39 -14.54 -16.19
C GLU A 150 -0.04 -14.49 -15.64
N ARG A 151 -1.02 -14.71 -16.52
CA ARG A 151 -2.43 -14.70 -16.14
C ARG A 151 -2.71 -15.83 -15.14
N GLY A 152 -3.09 -15.45 -13.92
CA GLY A 152 -3.31 -16.40 -12.81
C GLY A 152 -2.12 -16.62 -11.89
N ALA A 153 -0.95 -16.01 -12.17
CA ALA A 153 0.21 -16.07 -11.26
C ALA A 153 0.03 -15.20 -10.00
N ILE A 154 -0.90 -14.24 -10.04
CA ILE A 154 -1.25 -13.43 -8.86
C ILE A 154 -2.23 -14.24 -8.00
N PRO A 155 -1.84 -14.62 -6.77
CA PRO A 155 -2.72 -15.40 -5.89
C PRO A 155 -3.97 -14.58 -5.56
N MET A 156 -5.15 -15.08 -5.94
CA MET A 156 -6.44 -14.44 -5.63
C MET A 156 -6.87 -14.62 -4.16
N ARG A 157 -6.05 -15.30 -3.35
CA ARG A 157 -6.24 -15.53 -1.92
C ARG A 157 -4.90 -15.45 -1.21
N ALA A 158 -4.90 -14.90 0.01
CA ALA A 158 -3.74 -14.97 0.89
C ALA A 158 -3.37 -16.46 1.11
N ARG A 159 -2.07 -16.78 1.11
CA ARG A 159 -1.62 -18.12 1.46
C ARG A 159 -2.07 -18.41 2.89
N ALA A 160 -2.67 -19.58 3.11
CA ALA A 160 -3.02 -20.04 4.45
C ALA A 160 -1.77 -19.96 5.35
N ARG A 161 -1.94 -19.41 6.55
CA ARG A 161 -0.88 -19.30 7.54
C ARG A 161 -0.28 -20.69 7.75
N GLN A 162 1.00 -20.88 7.42
CA GLN A 162 1.70 -22.09 7.84
C GLN A 162 1.75 -22.05 9.36
N VAL A 163 0.86 -22.80 10.02
CA VAL A 163 0.94 -23.05 11.45
C VAL A 163 2.20 -23.89 11.63
N THR A 164 3.29 -23.25 12.05
CA THR A 164 4.45 -23.94 12.59
C THR A 164 3.95 -24.73 13.80
N ARG A 165 3.67 -26.02 13.62
CA ARG A 165 3.45 -26.95 14.72
C ARG A 165 4.71 -26.88 15.58
N LYS A 166 4.63 -26.20 16.73
CA LYS A 166 5.58 -26.41 17.83
C LYS A 166 5.52 -27.91 18.12
N ARG A 167 6.61 -28.63 17.84
CA ARG A 167 6.83 -29.96 18.39
C ARG A 167 6.93 -29.77 19.90
N SER A 168 5.88 -30.14 20.61
CA SER A 168 5.92 -30.35 22.06
C SER A 168 6.83 -31.57 22.30
N GLY A 169 7.99 -31.31 22.88
CA GLY A 169 8.73 -32.30 23.67
C GLY A 169 8.24 -32.29 25.10
#